data_AF-A0A950H1M0-F1
#
_entry.id   AF-A0A950H1M0-F1
#
_cell.length_a   1.000
_cell.length_b   1.000
_cell.length_c   1.000
_cell.angle_alpha   90.00
_cell.angle_beta   90.00
_cell.angle_gamma   90.00
#
_symmetry.space_group_name_H-M   'P 1'
#
loop_
_entity.id
_entity.type
_entity.pdbx_description
1 polymer ?
#
loop_
_entity_poly.entity_id
_entity_poly.type
_entity_poly.pdbx_seq_one_letter_code
_entity_poly.pdbx_strand_id
1 'polypeptide(L)'
;MSETSAPLPRGASEFQHAGLTMAPCRLVAAPRVAAAHAALECKVVEVVKLKDHRGQLLDNHLVLGEVVAFHIDDALIKNGRFDTAGARPLARCGYQDYAVVEALIGLARPPGGGGRGQS
;
A
#
# COMPACT_ATOMS: atom_id res chain seq x y z
N MET A 1 7.92 10.47 -1.35
CA MET A 1 8.15 9.14 -0.74
C MET A 1 9.49 9.07 0.00
N SER A 2 10.60 9.59 -0.55
CA SER A 2 11.88 9.69 0.18
C SER A 2 11.79 10.67 1.37
N GLU A 3 11.38 11.92 1.12
CA GLU A 3 11.29 12.98 2.15
C GLU A 3 10.42 12.61 3.35
N THR A 4 9.34 11.86 3.14
CA THR A 4 8.45 11.39 4.23
C THR A 4 9.11 10.36 5.15
N SER A 5 10.34 9.92 4.87
CA SER A 5 11.12 9.01 5.72
C SER A 5 12.21 9.74 6.52
N ALA A 6 12.27 11.08 6.45
CA ALA A 6 13.22 11.87 7.23
C ALA A 6 13.00 11.65 8.74
N PRO A 7 14.07 11.63 9.56
CA PRO A 7 13.96 11.41 11.00
C PRO A 7 13.44 12.68 11.71
N LEU A 8 12.14 12.93 11.59
CA LEU A 8 11.50 14.10 12.19
C LEU A 8 11.25 13.89 13.70
N PRO A 9 11.24 14.99 14.48
CA PRO A 9 10.80 14.94 15.88
C PRO A 9 9.36 14.42 16.02
N ARG A 10 9.07 13.77 17.14
CA ARG A 10 7.71 13.35 17.49
C ARG A 10 6.74 14.54 17.41
N GLY A 11 5.64 14.36 16.68
CA GLY A 11 4.58 15.37 16.52
C GLY A 11 4.79 16.33 15.34
N ALA A 12 5.96 16.32 14.70
CA ALA A 12 6.15 16.99 13.42
C ALA A 12 5.45 16.20 12.31
N SER A 13 4.85 16.90 11.35
CA SER A 13 4.11 16.27 10.25
C SER A 13 4.99 16.07 9.01
N GLU A 14 5.12 14.83 8.57
CA GLU A 14 5.80 14.47 7.33
C GLU A 14 5.08 15.02 6.10
N PHE A 15 3.75 15.22 6.16
CA PHE A 15 2.99 15.87 5.09
C PHE A 15 3.50 17.29 4.83
N GLN A 16 3.67 18.08 5.90
CA GLN A 16 4.19 19.44 5.80
C GLN A 16 5.63 19.45 5.32
N HIS A 17 6.47 18.59 5.89
CA HIS A 17 7.88 18.50 5.53
C HIS A 17 8.09 18.14 4.05
N ALA A 18 7.32 17.19 3.53
CA ALA A 18 7.42 16.74 2.14
C ALA A 18 6.58 17.58 1.15
N GLY A 19 5.92 18.65 1.60
CA GLY A 19 5.06 19.49 0.75
C GLY A 19 3.84 18.76 0.17
N LEU A 20 3.30 17.78 0.89
CA LEU A 20 2.17 16.96 0.45
C LEU A 20 0.84 17.51 0.99
N THR A 21 -0.15 17.65 0.10
CA THR A 21 -1.51 18.02 0.47
C THR A 21 -2.25 16.81 1.05
N MET A 22 -2.87 17.00 2.21
CA MET A 22 -3.77 16.02 2.83
C MET A 22 -5.16 16.10 2.22
N ALA A 23 -5.82 14.97 2.04
CA ALA A 23 -7.24 14.87 1.69
C ALA A 23 -7.99 14.01 2.71
N PRO A 24 -9.25 14.32 3.02
CA PRO A 24 -10.03 13.55 3.98
C PRO A 24 -10.41 12.17 3.44
N CYS A 25 -10.50 11.21 4.35
CA CYS A 25 -11.10 9.91 4.13
C CYS A 25 -12.59 9.94 4.52
N ARG A 26 -13.38 8.97 4.03
CA ARG A 26 -14.84 8.92 4.20
C ARG A 26 -15.28 8.19 5.46
N LEU A 27 -14.62 7.09 5.79
CA LEU A 27 -14.98 6.15 6.86
C LEU A 27 -13.95 6.10 8.00
N VAL A 28 -12.76 6.68 7.81
CA VAL A 28 -11.73 6.82 8.84
C VAL A 28 -11.26 8.27 8.99
N ALA A 29 -10.80 8.62 10.19
CA ALA A 29 -10.30 9.97 10.49
C ALA A 29 -8.89 10.24 9.94
N ALA A 30 -8.11 9.19 9.67
CA ALA A 30 -6.77 9.32 9.12
C ALA A 30 -6.85 9.87 7.67
N PRO A 31 -6.08 10.91 7.33
CA PRO A 31 -6.10 11.51 6.00
C PRO A 31 -5.27 10.69 5.01
N ARG A 32 -5.56 10.87 3.71
CA ARG A 32 -4.76 10.34 2.60
C ARG A 32 -3.94 11.43 1.92
N VAL A 33 -2.94 11.05 1.13
CA VAL A 33 -2.26 11.97 0.22
C VAL A 33 -3.22 12.35 -0.91
N ALA A 34 -3.46 13.64 -1.12
CA ALA A 34 -4.43 14.12 -2.10
C ALA A 34 -4.09 13.66 -3.53
N ALA A 35 -2.80 13.69 -3.87
CA ALA A 35 -2.27 13.32 -5.18
C ALA A 35 -2.08 11.81 -5.40
N ALA A 36 -2.44 10.95 -4.45
CA ALA A 36 -2.32 9.51 -4.64
C ALA A 36 -3.42 8.99 -5.59
N HIS A 37 -3.02 8.25 -6.63
CA HIS A 37 -3.94 7.62 -7.59
C HIS A 37 -4.84 6.57 -6.96
N ALA A 38 -4.39 5.92 -5.89
CA ALA A 38 -5.19 5.00 -5.11
C ALA A 38 -4.82 5.10 -3.62
N ALA A 39 -5.81 4.99 -2.75
CA ALA A 39 -5.64 4.91 -1.30
C ALA A 39 -6.67 3.97 -0.69
N LEU A 40 -6.25 3.24 0.35
CA LEU A 40 -7.11 2.32 1.09
C LEU A 40 -7.42 2.92 2.46
N GLU A 41 -8.69 2.99 2.80
CA GLU A 41 -9.12 3.29 4.15
C GLU A 41 -9.19 1.99 4.94
N CYS A 42 -8.44 1.91 6.04
CA CYS A 42 -8.33 0.68 6.83
C CYS A 42 -8.71 0.91 8.29
N LYS A 43 -9.43 -0.05 8.88
CA LYS A 43 -9.60 -0.17 10.33
C LYS A 43 -8.67 -1.25 10.86
N VAL A 44 -7.94 -0.96 11.94
CA VAL A 44 -7.02 -1.93 12.54
C VAL A 44 -7.81 -3.08 13.15
N VAL A 45 -7.46 -4.30 12.76
CA VAL A 45 -8.06 -5.55 13.26
C VAL A 45 -7.15 -6.16 14.32
N GLU A 46 -5.85 -6.20 14.07
CA GLU A 46 -4.87 -6.79 14.98
C GLU A 46 -3.50 -6.14 14.82
N VAL A 47 -2.75 -6.06 15.93
CA VAL A 47 -1.35 -5.64 15.94
C VAL A 47 -0.53 -6.72 16.64
N VAL A 48 0.32 -7.41 15.89
CA VAL A 48 1.18 -8.48 16.40
C VAL A 48 2.60 -7.96 16.58
N LYS A 49 3.11 -7.98 17.82
CA LYS A 49 4.54 -7.74 18.09
C LYS A 49 5.35 -8.94 17.57
N LEU A 50 6.23 -8.69 16.61
CA LEU A 50 7.04 -9.75 16.02
C LEU A 50 8.08 -10.27 17.00
N LYS A 51 8.46 -11.53 16.82
CA LYS A 51 9.47 -12.22 17.63
C LYS A 51 10.50 -12.87 16.72
N ASP A 52 11.73 -13.03 17.19
CA ASP A 52 12.73 -13.85 16.52
C ASP A 52 12.43 -15.35 16.70
N HIS A 53 13.24 -16.20 16.06
CA HIS A 53 13.13 -17.67 16.16
C HIS A 53 13.39 -18.23 17.58
N ARG A 54 13.85 -17.39 18.52
CA ARG A 54 14.10 -17.73 19.93
C ARG A 54 13.00 -17.19 20.85
N GLY A 55 11.99 -16.54 20.29
CA GLY A 55 10.86 -15.97 21.03
C GLY A 55 11.13 -14.59 21.65
N GLN A 56 12.26 -13.95 21.35
CA GLN A 56 12.54 -12.58 21.81
C GLN A 56 11.73 -11.58 21.01
N LEU A 57 11.10 -10.61 21.68
CA LEU A 57 10.34 -9.54 21.02
C LEU A 57 11.28 -8.64 20.19
N LEU A 58 10.87 -8.33 18.97
CA LEU A 58 11.55 -7.41 18.06
C LEU A 58 10.88 -6.04 18.09
N ASP A 59 11.58 -4.98 17.65
CA ASP A 59 10.96 -3.66 17.52
C ASP A 59 10.11 -3.48 16.25
N ASN A 60 9.56 -4.58 15.75
CA ASN A 60 8.75 -4.63 14.54
C ASN A 60 7.35 -5.11 14.89
N HIS A 61 6.36 -4.59 14.19
CA HIS A 61 4.96 -4.96 14.35
C HIS A 61 4.37 -5.36 13.00
N LEU A 62 3.58 -6.43 12.99
CA LEU A 62 2.66 -6.73 11.89
C LEU A 62 1.31 -6.12 12.22
N VAL A 63 0.85 -5.20 11.39
CA VAL A 63 -0.47 -4.56 11.53
C VAL A 63 -1.40 -5.16 10.49
N LEU A 64 -2.49 -5.77 10.94
CA LEU A 64 -3.56 -6.31 10.10
C LEU A 64 -4.72 -5.33 10.10
N GLY A 65 -5.17 -4.93 8.91
CA GLY A 65 -6.26 -3.97 8.74
C GLY A 65 -7.33 -4.47 7.78
N GLU A 66 -8.59 -4.21 8.10
CA GLU A 66 -9.73 -4.41 7.22
C GLU A 66 -9.87 -3.18 6.31
N VAL A 67 -9.89 -3.39 4.99
CA VAL A 67 -10.16 -2.33 4.02
C VAL A 67 -11.67 -2.03 4.02
N VAL A 68 -12.04 -0.84 4.47
CA VAL A 68 -13.45 -0.41 4.58
C VAL A 68 -13.88 0.52 3.43
N ALA A 69 -12.93 1.15 2.73
CA ALA A 69 -13.20 1.92 1.53
C ALA A 69 -11.95 2.04 0.64
N PHE A 70 -12.21 2.33 -0.65
CA PHE A 70 -11.20 2.61 -1.66
C PHE A 70 -11.39 4.04 -2.16
N HIS A 71 -10.29 4.77 -2.34
CA HIS A 71 -10.22 5.93 -3.22
C HIS A 71 -9.40 5.51 -4.41
N ILE A 72 -9.95 5.62 -5.61
CA ILE A 72 -9.23 5.31 -6.85
C ILE A 72 -9.54 6.44 -7.83
N ASP A 73 -8.52 6.90 -8.53
CA ASP A 73 -8.69 7.79 -9.67
C ASP A 73 -9.41 7.03 -10.80
N ASP A 74 -10.66 7.40 -11.08
CA ASP A 74 -11.51 6.73 -12.07
C ASP A 74 -10.88 6.73 -13.47
N ALA A 75 -10.00 7.70 -13.79
CA ALA A 75 -9.28 7.72 -15.06
C ALA A 75 -8.32 6.53 -15.23
N LEU A 76 -7.94 5.88 -14.13
CA LEU A 76 -7.09 4.70 -14.09
C LEU A 76 -7.89 3.40 -13.97
N ILE A 77 -9.22 3.44 -14.08
CA ILE A 77 -10.03 2.23 -14.22
C ILE A 77 -10.31 1.96 -15.70
N LYS A 78 -9.74 0.88 -16.23
CA LYS A 78 -9.94 0.42 -17.60
C LYS A 78 -10.54 -0.97 -17.61
N ASN A 79 -11.71 -1.11 -18.24
CA ASN A 79 -12.45 -2.39 -18.32
C ASN A 79 -12.68 -3.03 -16.95
N GLY A 80 -13.05 -2.22 -15.95
CA GLY A 80 -13.30 -2.67 -14.57
C GLY A 80 -12.04 -3.09 -13.80
N ARG A 81 -10.85 -2.78 -14.31
CA ARG A 81 -9.56 -3.09 -13.66
C ARG A 81 -8.73 -1.83 -13.49
N PHE A 82 -7.94 -1.79 -12.43
CA PHE A 82 -6.96 -0.72 -12.24
C PHE A 82 -5.82 -0.85 -13.25
N ASP A 83 -5.55 0.22 -13.98
CA ASP A 83 -4.44 0.35 -14.92
C ASP A 83 -3.15 0.67 -14.16
N THR A 84 -2.55 -0.36 -13.57
CA THR A 84 -1.30 -0.22 -12.81
C THR A 84 -0.17 0.37 -13.64
N ALA A 85 -0.06 0.04 -14.94
CA ALA A 85 0.97 0.60 -15.80
C ALA A 85 0.74 2.10 -16.05
N GLY A 86 -0.52 2.50 -16.28
CA GLY A 86 -0.90 3.92 -16.36
C GLY A 86 -0.65 4.69 -15.07
N ALA A 87 -0.85 4.04 -13.91
CA ALA A 87 -0.61 4.63 -12.60
C ALA A 87 0.88 4.79 -12.22
N ARG A 88 1.78 4.11 -12.95
CA ARG A 88 3.25 4.13 -12.77
C ARG A 88 3.70 4.08 -11.31
N PRO A 89 3.23 3.10 -10.49
CA PRO A 89 3.64 3.02 -9.09
C PRO A 89 5.13 2.71 -8.98
N LEU A 90 5.73 3.20 -7.89
CA LEU A 90 7.09 2.87 -7.50
C LEU A 90 7.10 1.54 -6.73
N ALA A 91 7.94 0.61 -7.16
CA ALA A 91 8.28 -0.60 -6.44
C ALA A 91 9.64 -0.43 -5.75
N ARG A 92 9.78 -0.92 -4.52
CA ARG A 92 11.04 -0.92 -3.77
C ARG A 92 11.86 -2.16 -4.12
N CYS A 93 13.11 -2.00 -4.57
CA CYS A 93 13.94 -3.09 -5.10
C CYS A 93 15.10 -3.50 -4.17
N GLY A 94 15.27 -2.86 -3.01
CA GLY A 94 16.39 -3.06 -2.09
C GLY A 94 17.29 -1.82 -2.04
N TYR A 95 18.18 -1.73 -1.04
CA TYR A 95 19.09 -0.59 -0.85
C TYR A 95 18.39 0.78 -0.96
N GLN A 96 18.74 1.59 -1.96
CA GLN A 96 18.08 2.85 -2.31
C GLN A 96 17.39 2.78 -3.67
N ASP A 97 17.25 1.57 -4.23
CA ASP A 97 16.75 1.35 -5.58
C ASP A 97 15.22 1.23 -5.61
N TYR A 98 14.64 1.88 -6.61
CA TYR A 98 13.23 1.84 -6.92
C TYR A 98 13.03 1.60 -8.41
N ALA A 99 12.00 0.84 -8.75
CA ALA A 99 11.56 0.63 -10.12
C ALA A 99 10.24 1.36 -10.35
N VAL A 100 10.08 1.96 -11.53
CA VAL A 100 8.78 2.45 -12.00
C VAL A 100 8.11 1.30 -12.76
N VAL A 101 6.87 0.96 -12.40
CA VAL A 101 6.10 -0.04 -13.15
C VAL A 101 5.50 0.62 -14.39
N GLU A 102 6.15 0.46 -15.54
CA GLU A 102 5.70 1.09 -16.81
C GLU A 102 4.92 0.15 -17.72
N ALA A 103 5.04 -1.16 -17.52
CA ALA A 103 4.37 -2.16 -18.31
C ALA A 103 4.03 -3.40 -17.48
N LEU A 104 2.99 -4.11 -17.90
CA LEU A 104 2.58 -5.38 -17.33
C LEU A 104 2.55 -6.46 -18.41
N ILE A 105 2.96 -7.67 -18.04
CA ILE A 105 2.74 -8.87 -18.83
C ILE A 105 1.73 -9.77 -18.12
N GLY A 106 0.75 -10.27 -18.87
CA GLY A 106 -0.22 -11.24 -18.36
C GLY A 106 0.36 -12.64 -18.46
N LEU A 107 0.43 -13.36 -17.33
CA LEU A 107 0.82 -14.77 -17.32
C LEU A 107 -0.43 -15.61 -17.03
N ALA A 108 -0.74 -16.55 -17.94
CA ALA A 108 -1.78 -17.53 -17.70
C ALA A 108 -1.31 -18.53 -16.64
N ARG A 109 -2.20 -18.91 -15.73
CA ARG A 109 -1.92 -20.00 -14.79
C ARG A 109 -1.70 -21.30 -15.58
N PRO A 110 -0.59 -22.04 -15.36
CA PRO A 110 -0.39 -23.33 -15.99
C PRO A 110 -1.53 -24.32 -15.64
N PRO A 111 -1.99 -25.14 -16.60
CA PRO A 111 -3.00 -26.17 -16.32
C PRO A 111 -2.46 -27.24 -15.34
N GLY A 112 -3.35 -27.90 -14.60
CA GLY A 112 -3.01 -29.07 -13.76
C GLY A 112 -2.75 -28.80 -12.28
N GLY A 113 -2.72 -27.54 -11.83
CA GLY A 113 -2.63 -27.19 -10.41
C GLY A 113 -3.96 -27.32 -9.67
N GLY A 114 -4.40 -28.54 -9.35
CA GLY A 114 -5.35 -28.86 -8.28
C GLY A 114 -6.64 -28.05 -8.22
N GLY A 115 -7.53 -28.23 -9.20
CA GLY A 115 -8.96 -27.97 -9.00
C GLY A 115 -9.59 -29.15 -8.27
N ARG A 116 -9.79 -29.05 -6.95
CA ARG A 116 -10.83 -29.87 -6.32
C ARG A 116 -12.17 -29.17 -6.54
N GLY A 117 -13.03 -29.81 -7.32
CA GLY A 117 -14.49 -29.74 -7.23
C GLY A 117 -15.13 -28.36 -7.28
N GLN A 118 -15.57 -27.95 -8.46
CA GLN A 118 -16.91 -27.38 -8.55
C GLN A 118 -17.88 -28.57 -8.41
N SER A 119 -18.64 -28.58 -7.33
CA SER A 119 -19.94 -29.27 -7.23
C SER A 119 -21.00 -28.20 -7.10
#